data_AF-A0A7S2NQM4-F1
#
_entry.id   AF-A0A7S2NQM4-F1
#
_cell.length_a   1.000
_cell.length_b   1.000
_cell.length_c   1.000
_cell.angle_alpha   90.00
_cell.angle_beta   90.00
_cell.angle_gamma   90.00
#
_symmetry.space_group_name_H-M   'P 1'
#
loop_
_entity.id
_entity.type
_entity.pdbx_description
1 polymer ?
#
loop_
_entity_poly.entity_id
_entity_poly.type
_entity_poly.pdbx_seq_one_letter_code
_entity_poly.pdbx_strand_id
1 'polypeptide(L)'
;ARQRSDYFTSSNCMVELREAVRLGKPVLLLHETDRYRGVPLQRHIEQCPDDLRDLLFPPDHPTARVVPWYREPAFHAVTMRLIIEHCAIIRDEWSMEAVDTLA
;
A
#
# COMPACT_ATOMS: atom_id res chain seq x y z
N ALA A 1 1.44 16.67 19.94
CA ALA A 1 0.23 16.08 19.32
C ALA A 1 0.57 14.68 18.83
N ARG A 2 -0.29 13.67 19.09
CA ARG A 2 -0.07 12.29 18.63
C ARG A 2 -0.04 12.31 17.09
N GLN A 3 1.07 11.90 16.48
CA GLN A 3 1.19 11.80 15.01
C GLN A 3 0.06 10.90 14.49
N ARG A 4 -0.81 11.46 13.64
CA ARG A 4 -1.86 10.73 12.94
C ARG A 4 -1.35 10.37 11.54
N SER A 5 -1.80 9.25 11.00
CA SER A 5 -1.66 8.87 9.61
C SER A 5 -2.13 10.02 8.73
N ASP A 6 -1.23 10.57 7.93
CA ASP A 6 -1.55 11.57 6.90
C ASP A 6 -2.42 10.97 5.78
N TYR A 7 -2.19 9.71 5.42
CA TYR A 7 -2.94 9.02 4.37
C TYR A 7 -4.40 8.71 4.75
N PHE A 8 -4.62 7.87 5.78
CA PHE A 8 -5.98 7.46 6.19
C PHE A 8 -6.85 8.58 6.78
N THR A 9 -6.27 9.74 7.12
CA THR A 9 -7.06 10.91 7.54
C THR A 9 -7.38 11.88 6.40
N SER A 10 -6.75 11.71 5.24
CA SER A 10 -7.05 12.50 4.03
C SER A 10 -8.29 11.94 3.32
N SER A 11 -9.35 12.76 3.24
CA SER A 11 -10.58 12.38 2.54
C SER A 11 -10.33 12.01 1.08
N ASN A 12 -9.42 12.73 0.41
CA ASN A 12 -9.12 12.51 -1.00
C ASN A 12 -8.40 11.18 -1.22
N CYS A 13 -7.38 10.88 -0.39
CA CYS A 13 -6.68 9.61 -0.44
C CYS A 13 -7.63 8.43 -0.17
N MET A 14 -8.59 8.60 0.74
CA MET A 14 -9.58 7.58 1.04
C MET A 14 -10.56 7.32 -0.10
N VAL A 15 -10.98 8.35 -0.84
CA VAL A 15 -11.82 8.19 -2.04
C VAL A 15 -11.07 7.39 -3.10
N GLU A 16 -9.82 7.77 -3.38
CA GLU A 16 -8.97 7.09 -4.38
C GLU A 16 -8.70 5.63 -4.01
N LEU A 17 -8.35 5.37 -2.75
CA LEU A 17 -8.10 4.02 -2.26
C LEU A 17 -9.35 3.15 -2.37
N ARG A 18 -10.50 3.63 -1.89
CA ARG A 18 -11.75 2.87 -1.94
C ARG A 18 -12.16 2.55 -3.38
N GLU A 19 -11.98 3.50 -4.29
CA GLU A 19 -12.28 3.28 -5.69
C GLU A 19 -11.30 2.30 -6.35
N ALA A 20 -10.02 2.36 -6.01
CA ALA A 20 -9.04 1.37 -6.46
C ALA A 20 -9.42 -0.04 -6.00
N VAL A 21 -9.81 -0.19 -4.72
CA VAL A 21 -10.29 -1.47 -4.16
C VAL A 21 -11.56 -1.93 -4.86
N ARG A 22 -12.54 -1.03 -5.07
CA ARG A 22 -13.79 -1.34 -5.77
C ARG A 22 -13.57 -1.82 -7.20
N LEU A 23 -12.58 -1.24 -7.89
CA LEU A 23 -12.18 -1.62 -9.25
C LEU A 23 -11.27 -2.85 -9.28
N GLY A 24 -10.96 -3.47 -8.14
CA GLY A 24 -10.06 -4.61 -8.07
C GLY A 24 -8.61 -4.26 -8.45
N LYS A 25 -8.19 -3.01 -8.30
CA LYS A 25 -6.81 -2.65 -8.62
C LYS A 25 -5.85 -3.21 -7.57
N PRO A 26 -4.69 -3.73 -7.99
CA PRO A 26 -3.55 -3.98 -7.10
C PRO A 26 -3.23 -2.75 -6.24
N VAL A 27 -3.22 -2.91 -4.92
CA VAL A 27 -2.79 -1.85 -3.98
C VAL A 27 -1.55 -2.32 -3.24
N LEU A 28 -0.54 -1.46 -3.24
CA LEU A 28 0.65 -1.54 -2.40
C LEU A 28 0.79 -0.22 -1.64
N LEU A 29 1.42 -0.28 -0.47
CA LEU A 29 1.70 0.86 0.37
C LEU A 29 3.18 1.21 0.26
N LEU A 30 3.48 2.48 0.04
CA LEU A 30 4.84 2.98 0.01
C LEU A 30 5.13 3.73 1.32
N HIS A 31 6.08 3.24 2.12
CA HIS A 31 6.34 3.76 3.46
C HIS A 31 7.69 4.49 3.55
N GLU A 32 7.66 5.75 4.00
CA GLU A 32 8.86 6.58 4.21
C GLU A 32 9.77 5.97 5.28
N THR A 33 11.04 5.72 4.92
CA THR A 33 12.03 5.12 5.83
C THR A 33 12.77 6.14 6.68
N ASP A 34 12.78 7.42 6.29
CA ASP A 34 13.35 8.49 7.10
C ASP A 34 12.46 8.78 8.32
N ARG A 35 12.93 8.42 9.52
CA ARG A 35 12.20 8.61 10.79
C ARG A 35 11.81 10.06 11.12
N TYR A 36 12.45 11.04 10.48
CA TYR A 36 12.14 12.45 10.66
C TYR A 36 11.06 12.94 9.67
N ARG A 37 10.59 12.08 8.78
CA ARG A 37 9.61 12.38 7.74
C ARG A 37 8.47 11.37 7.77
N GLY A 38 7.32 11.82 7.27
CA GLY A 38 6.11 11.01 7.25
C GLY A 38 5.65 10.59 8.64
N VAL A 39 4.96 9.46 8.70
CA VAL A 39 4.31 8.93 9.89
C VAL A 39 4.80 7.48 10.11
N PRO A 40 5.05 7.05 11.36
CA PRO A 40 5.47 5.68 11.62
C PRO A 40 4.46 4.65 11.09
N LEU A 41 4.94 3.56 10.48
CA LEU A 41 4.09 2.51 9.90
C LEU A 41 3.04 2.00 10.89
N GLN A 42 3.41 1.82 12.15
CA GLN A 42 2.50 1.39 13.21
C GLN A 42 1.26 2.30 13.34
N ARG A 43 1.42 3.61 13.13
CA ARG A 43 0.29 4.55 13.16
C ARG A 43 -0.64 4.37 11.99
N HIS A 44 -0.12 4.05 10.81
CA HIS A 44 -0.94 3.69 9.66
C HIS A 44 -1.74 2.43 9.94
N ILE A 45 -1.13 1.40 10.52
CA ILE A 45 -1.81 0.15 10.89
C ILE A 45 -2.94 0.42 11.91
N GLU A 46 -2.63 1.15 12.99
CA GLU A 46 -3.58 1.51 14.05
C GLU A 46 -4.78 2.33 13.54
N GLN A 47 -4.59 3.13 12.50
CA GLN A 47 -5.58 4.08 12.01
C GLN A 47 -6.16 3.69 10.64
N CYS A 48 -5.76 2.54 10.10
CA CYS A 48 -6.38 1.96 8.92
C CYS A 48 -7.85 1.63 9.25
N PRO A 49 -8.83 2.02 8.43
CA PRO A 49 -10.22 1.60 8.60
C PRO A 49 -10.36 0.07 8.62
N ASP A 50 -11.23 -0.44 9.49
CA ASP A 50 -11.38 -1.88 9.70
C ASP A 50 -11.71 -2.64 8.41
N ASP A 51 -12.53 -2.04 7.54
CA ASP A 51 -12.96 -2.63 6.28
C ASP A 51 -11.85 -2.72 5.22
N LEU A 52 -10.72 -2.04 5.44
CA LEU A 52 -9.55 -2.05 4.56
C LEU A 52 -8.33 -2.70 5.22
N ARG A 53 -8.38 -2.97 6.53
CA ARG A 53 -7.20 -3.41 7.30
C ARG A 53 -6.68 -4.74 6.82
N ASP A 54 -7.53 -5.76 6.68
CA ASP A 54 -7.09 -7.10 6.27
C ASP A 54 -6.56 -7.11 4.82
N LEU A 55 -7.08 -6.21 3.97
CA LEU A 55 -6.61 -6.06 2.58
C LEU A 55 -5.21 -5.45 2.51
N LEU A 56 -4.95 -4.41 3.31
CA LEU A 56 -3.72 -3.63 3.26
C LEU A 56 -2.62 -4.15 4.22
N PHE A 57 -3.04 -4.73 5.34
CA PHE A 57 -2.22 -5.25 6.42
C PHE A 57 -2.74 -6.64 6.85
N PRO A 58 -2.56 -7.67 6.01
CA PRO A 58 -3.05 -9.02 6.31
C PRO A 58 -2.60 -9.50 7.70
N PRO A 59 -3.46 -10.12 8.52
CA PRO A 59 -3.15 -10.49 9.90
C PRO A 59 -1.87 -11.34 10.04
N ASP A 60 -1.66 -12.27 9.11
CA ASP A 60 -0.52 -13.18 9.12
C ASP A 60 0.79 -12.52 8.66
N HIS A 61 0.68 -11.45 7.84
CA HIS A 61 1.84 -10.73 7.34
C HIS A 61 1.51 -9.23 7.11
N PRO A 62 1.41 -8.42 8.18
CA PRO A 62 0.93 -7.04 8.08
C PRO A 62 1.77 -6.15 7.17
N THR A 63 3.05 -6.48 6.97
CA THR A 63 3.95 -5.73 6.10
C THR A 63 4.03 -6.27 4.67
N ALA A 64 3.21 -7.27 4.32
CA ALA A 64 3.33 -7.99 3.05
C ALA A 64 3.16 -7.08 1.83
N ARG A 65 2.40 -5.99 1.97
CA ARG A 65 2.12 -5.02 0.90
C ARG A 65 2.84 -3.69 1.09
N VAL A 66 3.80 -3.61 2.01
CA VAL A 66 4.53 -2.39 2.33
C VAL A 66 5.90 -2.40 1.66
N VAL A 67 6.09 -1.48 0.72
CA VAL A 67 7.38 -1.22 0.08
C VAL A 67 8.06 -0.03 0.76
N PRO A 68 9.32 -0.16 1.20
CA PRO A 68 10.08 0.97 1.75
C PRO A 68 10.40 2.01 0.66
N TRP A 69 10.17 3.28 0.99
CA TRP A 69 10.68 4.42 0.23
C TRP A 69 11.99 4.91 0.85
N TYR A 70 13.08 4.64 0.15
CA TYR A 70 14.39 5.21 0.46
C TYR A 70 14.54 6.56 -0.25
N ARG A 71 14.94 7.61 0.49
CA ARG A 71 15.23 8.94 -0.08
C ARG A 71 16.60 9.11 -0.69
N GLU A 72 17.52 8.25 -0.26
CA GLU A 72 18.87 8.23 -0.79
C GLU A 72 18.79 7.82 -2.27
N PRO A 73 19.19 8.69 -3.22
CA PRO A 73 19.05 8.40 -4.65
C PRO A 73 19.71 7.08 -5.07
N ALA A 74 20.81 6.70 -4.42
CA ALA A 74 21.47 5.42 -4.66
C ALA A 74 20.57 4.19 -4.37
N PHE A 75 19.53 4.34 -3.56
CA PHE A 75 18.59 3.27 -3.18
C PHE A 75 17.21 3.40 -3.84
N HIS A 76 16.96 4.41 -4.68
CA HIS A 76 15.69 4.51 -5.42
C HIS A 76 15.44 3.30 -6.33
N ALA A 77 16.51 2.77 -6.95
CA ALA A 77 16.43 1.58 -7.79
C ALA A 77 15.94 0.34 -7.00
N VAL A 78 16.27 0.25 -5.70
CA VAL A 78 15.80 -0.82 -4.82
C VAL A 78 14.29 -0.68 -4.61
N THR A 79 13.81 0.52 -4.27
CA THR A 79 12.37 0.79 -4.13
C THR A 79 11.61 0.42 -5.40
N MET A 80 12.13 0.84 -6.57
CA MET A 80 11.50 0.55 -7.85
C MET A 80 11.47 -0.95 -8.16
N ARG A 81 12.55 -1.68 -7.86
CA ARG A 81 12.59 -3.13 -8.03
C ARG A 81 11.52 -3.83 -7.18
N LEU A 82 11.39 -3.42 -5.91
CA LEU A 82 10.38 -3.96 -4.99
C LEU A 82 8.95 -3.67 -5.47
N ILE A 83 8.67 -2.47 -5.98
CA ILE A 83 7.37 -2.14 -6.59
C ILE A 83 7.07 -3.09 -7.76
N ILE A 84 8.04 -3.33 -8.65
CA ILE A 84 7.88 -4.22 -9.81
C ILE A 84 7.64 -5.66 -9.36
N GLU A 85 8.43 -6.16 -8.39
CA GLU A 85 8.27 -7.49 -7.81
C GLU A 85 6.87 -7.66 -7.21
N HIS A 86 6.38 -6.66 -6.45
CA HIS A 86 5.00 -6.63 -5.93
C HIS A 86 3.95 -6.68 -7.04
N CYS A 87 4.11 -5.85 -8.07
CA CYS A 87 3.18 -5.85 -9.20
C CYS A 87 3.18 -7.19 -9.94
N ALA A 88 4.33 -7.87 -10.06
CA ALA A 88 4.43 -9.18 -10.69
C ALA A 88 3.76 -10.28 -9.84
N ILE A 89 3.99 -10.30 -8.53
CA ILE A 89 3.34 -11.24 -7.60
C ILE A 89 1.83 -11.05 -7.63
N ILE A 90 1.35 -9.81 -7.59
CA ILE A 90 -0.09 -9.54 -7.66
C ILE A 90 -0.64 -10.01 -9.02
N ARG A 91 0.10 -9.92 -10.12
CA ARG A 91 -0.36 -10.46 -11.41
C ARG A 91 -0.50 -11.98 -11.42
N ASP A 92 0.36 -12.70 -10.73
CA ASP A 92 0.31 -14.17 -10.69
C ASP A 92 -0.79 -14.71 -9.76
N GLU A 93 -1.14 -13.97 -8.69
CA GLU A 93 -2.32 -14.25 -7.85
C GLU A 93 -3.65 -13.98 -8.59
N TRP A 94 -3.61 -13.17 -9.65
CA TRP A 94 -4.75 -12.85 -10.51
C TRP A 94 -4.75 -13.73 -11.75
N SER A 95 -5.28 -14.96 -11.65
CA SER A 95 -5.60 -15.78 -12.83
C SER A 95 -6.57 -15.02 -13.75
N MET A 96 -6.36 -15.12 -15.07
CA MET A 96 -7.02 -14.32 -16.13
C MET A 96 -8.56 -14.30 -16.15
N GLU A 97 -9.25 -15.04 -15.29
CA GLU A 97 -10.73 -15.08 -15.21
C GLU A 97 -11.37 -13.74 -14.83
N ALA A 98 -10.64 -12.82 -14.20
CA ALA A 98 -11.18 -11.50 -13.83
C ALA A 98 -11.17 -10.47 -14.97
N VAL A 99 -10.44 -10.72 -16.06
CA VAL A 99 -10.26 -9.76 -17.16
C VAL A 99 -11.34 -9.93 -18.24
N ASP A 100 -11.97 -11.10 -18.33
CA ASP A 100 -12.99 -11.43 -19.36
C ASP A 100 -14.39 -10.87 -19.07
N THR A 101 -14.64 -10.31 -17.88
CA THR A 101 -15.97 -9.76 -17.52
C THR A 101 -16.14 -8.27 -17.88
N LEU A 102 -15.14 -7.66 -18.52
CA LEU A 102 -15.16 -6.26 -18.95
C LEU A 102 -14.87 -6.04 -20.45
N ALA A 103 -14.95 -7.09 -21.26
CA ALA A 103 -14.98 -7.01 -22.72
C ALA A 103 -16.39 -7.32 -23.25
#